data_AF-A0A7W9FWT6-F1
#
_entry.id   AF-A0A7W9FWT6-F1
#
_cell.length_a   1.000
_cell.length_b   1.000
_cell.length_c   1.000
_cell.angle_alpha   90.00
_cell.angle_beta   90.00
_cell.angle_gamma   90.00
#
_symmetry.space_group_name_H-M   'P 1'
#
loop_
_entity.id
_entity.type
_entity.pdbx_description
1 polymer ?
#
loop_
_entity_poly.entity_id
_entity_poly.type
_entity_poly.pdbx_seq_one_letter_code
_entity_poly.pdbx_strand_id
1 'polypeptide(L)'
;MKRTILRILTCSAALAACVPAKNSIDIDTSGSPNVSGVAVLCDKETPLIVRGDHLIATVPITCEGVGEIRLRLGDGASATCQVGYVTPGIGQEFYFVLQRGQCISVSTEVR
;
A
#
# COMPACT_ATOMS: atom_id res chain seq x y z
N MET A 1 -15.55 23.12 -60.14
CA MET A 1 -15.60 21.89 -59.30
C MET A 1 -14.19 21.45 -58.97
N LYS A 2 -13.74 21.56 -57.71
CA LYS A 2 -12.55 20.87 -57.16
C LYS A 2 -12.62 20.96 -55.63
N ARG A 3 -13.13 19.90 -54.99
CA ARG A 3 -13.20 19.76 -53.54
C ARG A 3 -11.89 19.12 -53.08
N THR A 4 -10.99 19.93 -52.53
CA THR A 4 -9.74 19.46 -51.93
C THR A 4 -10.06 18.90 -50.55
N ILE A 5 -10.18 17.58 -50.45
CA ILE A 5 -10.41 16.85 -49.20
C ILE A 5 -9.09 16.84 -48.43
N LEU A 6 -8.98 17.72 -47.43
CA LEU A 6 -7.87 17.78 -46.50
C LEU A 6 -7.99 16.59 -45.54
N ARG A 7 -7.10 15.60 -45.69
CA ARG A 7 -7.01 14.41 -44.82
C ARG A 7 -6.57 14.82 -43.42
N ILE A 8 -7.51 14.78 -42.47
CA ILE A 8 -7.23 14.90 -41.04
C ILE A 8 -6.52 13.60 -40.61
N LEU A 9 -5.20 13.67 -40.44
CA LEU A 9 -4.41 12.60 -39.83
C LEU A 9 -4.63 12.68 -38.31
N THR A 10 -5.65 11.99 -37.80
CA THR A 10 -5.90 11.87 -36.37
C THR A 10 -4.81 10.99 -35.76
N CYS A 11 -3.79 11.63 -35.19
CA CYS A 11 -2.74 10.96 -34.44
C CYS A 11 -3.33 10.51 -33.09
N SER A 12 -3.83 9.29 -33.03
CA SER A 12 -4.26 8.64 -31.79
C SER A 12 -3.03 8.37 -30.93
N ALA A 13 -2.62 9.36 -30.13
CA ALA A 13 -1.64 9.17 -29.07
C ALA A 13 -2.25 8.19 -28.05
N ALA A 14 -1.84 6.92 -28.15
CA ALA A 14 -2.11 5.94 -27.11
C ALA A 14 -1.44 6.42 -25.83
N LEU A 15 -2.22 7.02 -24.93
CA LEU A 15 -1.80 7.22 -23.55
C LEU A 15 -1.55 5.83 -22.97
N ALA A 16 -0.28 5.41 -22.92
CA ALA A 16 0.15 4.37 -22.03
C ALA A 16 -0.15 4.87 -20.61
N ALA A 17 -1.34 4.55 -20.11
CA ALA A 17 -1.70 4.83 -18.74
C ALA A 17 -0.69 4.08 -17.86
N CYS A 18 0.22 4.82 -17.22
CA CYS A 18 1.04 4.29 -16.15
C CYS A 18 0.08 3.72 -15.10
N VAL A 19 -0.07 2.40 -15.08
CA VAL A 19 -0.79 1.75 -13.99
C VAL A 19 0.12 1.91 -12.77
N PRO A 20 -0.31 2.63 -11.73
CA PRO A 20 0.51 2.78 -10.54
C PRO A 20 0.76 1.39 -9.95
N ALA A 21 2.01 1.12 -9.57
CA ALA A 21 2.36 -0.11 -8.88
C ALA A 21 1.48 -0.25 -7.63
N LYS A 22 0.86 -1.42 -7.48
CA LYS A 22 0.01 -1.71 -6.33
C LYS A 22 0.91 -2.13 -5.18
N ASN A 23 0.76 -1.46 -4.04
CA ASN A 23 1.39 -1.88 -2.80
C ASN A 23 0.31 -2.14 -1.77
N SER A 24 0.43 -3.27 -1.09
CA SER A 24 -0.56 -3.73 -0.11
C SER A 24 0.09 -3.93 1.24
N ILE A 25 -0.69 -3.63 2.27
CA ILE A 25 -0.39 -3.94 3.66
C ILE A 25 -1.49 -4.87 4.14
N ASP A 26 -1.09 -5.96 4.79
CA ASP A 26 -1.98 -6.89 5.45
C ASP A 26 -1.36 -7.28 6.81
N ILE A 27 -2.14 -7.07 7.87
CA ILE A 27 -1.73 -7.35 9.24
C ILE A 27 -2.78 -8.27 9.85
N ASP A 28 -2.37 -9.49 10.15
CA ASP A 28 -3.17 -10.42 10.94
C ASP A 28 -3.16 -9.95 12.41
N THR A 29 -4.34 -9.65 12.93
CA THR A 29 -4.58 -9.20 14.30
C THR A 29 -5.31 -10.25 15.14
N SER A 30 -5.34 -11.50 14.68
CA SER A 30 -5.94 -12.62 15.40
C SER A 30 -5.42 -12.69 16.84
N GLY A 31 -6.34 -12.55 17.80
CA GLY A 31 -6.02 -12.52 19.23
C GLY A 31 -5.75 -11.13 19.83
N SER A 32 -5.84 -10.06 19.03
CA SER A 32 -5.76 -8.67 19.48
C SER A 32 -7.01 -7.90 19.03
N PRO A 33 -8.11 -7.91 19.80
CA PRO A 33 -9.34 -7.24 19.41
C PRO A 33 -9.19 -5.70 19.46
N ASN A 34 -10.01 -5.01 18.66
CA ASN A 34 -10.11 -3.54 18.62
C ASN A 34 -8.82 -2.81 18.25
N VAL A 35 -8.00 -3.41 17.38
CA VAL A 35 -6.78 -2.76 16.86
C VAL A 35 -7.15 -1.80 15.73
N SER A 36 -6.51 -0.64 15.72
CA SER A 36 -6.59 0.33 14.63
C SER A 36 -5.18 0.74 14.22
N GLY A 37 -5.02 1.31 13.03
CA GLY A 37 -3.68 1.71 12.60
C GLY A 37 -3.64 2.63 11.40
N VAL A 38 -2.45 3.17 11.19
CA VAL A 38 -2.11 4.04 10.07
C VAL A 38 -0.77 3.63 9.51
N ALA A 39 -0.69 3.50 8.19
CA ALA A 39 0.57 3.35 7.48
C ALA A 39 1.15 4.73 7.22
N VAL A 40 2.41 4.95 7.59
CA VAL A 40 3.16 6.18 7.37
C VAL A 40 4.28 5.85 6.38
N LEU A 41 3.99 6.09 5.10
CA LEU A 41 4.92 5.85 4.00
C LEU A 41 5.08 7.15 3.21
N CYS A 42 6.31 7.52 2.88
CA CYS A 42 6.58 8.74 2.09
C CYS A 42 5.92 10.00 2.67
N ASP A 43 6.04 10.18 3.99
CA ASP A 43 5.42 11.27 4.76
C ASP A 43 3.89 11.36 4.63
N LYS A 44 3.25 10.30 4.12
CA LYS A 44 1.82 10.21 3.94
C LYS A 44 1.23 9.18 4.88
N GLU A 45 0.23 9.62 5.62
CA GLU A 45 -0.58 8.77 6.46
C GLU A 45 -1.73 8.15 5.65
N THR A 46 -1.84 6.83 5.67
CA THR A 46 -2.94 6.07 5.07
C THR A 46 -3.61 5.21 6.14
N PRO A 47 -4.89 5.44 6.47
CA PRO A 47 -5.57 4.65 7.50
C PRO A 47 -5.72 3.20 7.05
N LEU A 48 -5.54 2.27 7.99
CA LEU A 48 -5.83 0.86 7.76
C LEU A 48 -7.33 0.59 7.92
N ILE A 49 -7.85 -0.32 7.11
CA ILE A 49 -9.25 -0.73 7.12
C ILE A 49 -9.35 -2.10 7.79
N VAL A 50 -10.24 -2.23 8.76
CA VAL A 50 -10.55 -3.52 9.40
C VAL A 50 -11.34 -4.40 8.44
N ARG A 51 -10.88 -5.63 8.23
CA ARG A 51 -11.60 -6.69 7.51
C ARG A 51 -11.45 -8.02 8.24
N GLY A 52 -12.47 -8.36 9.04
CA GLY A 52 -12.38 -9.51 9.93
C GLY A 52 -11.25 -9.30 10.95
N ASP A 53 -10.38 -10.28 11.09
CA ASP A 53 -9.20 -10.22 11.96
C ASP A 53 -7.98 -9.55 11.30
N HIS A 54 -8.18 -8.88 10.15
CA HIS A 54 -7.10 -8.23 9.41
C HIS A 54 -7.23 -6.71 9.39
N LEU A 55 -6.09 -6.02 9.43
CA LEU A 55 -5.97 -4.61 9.05
C LEU A 55 -5.29 -4.50 7.69
N ILE A 56 -5.98 -3.91 6.72
CA ILE A 56 -5.50 -3.83 5.35
C ILE A 56 -5.41 -2.39 4.83
N ALA A 57 -4.47 -2.14 3.92
CA ALA A 57 -4.45 -0.91 3.13
C ALA A 57 -3.79 -1.12 1.77
N THR A 58 -4.18 -0.29 0.81
CA THR A 58 -3.45 -0.11 -0.45
C THR A 58 -2.79 1.26 -0.42
N VAL A 59 -1.48 1.30 -0.60
CA VAL A 59 -0.67 2.51 -0.41
C VAL A 59 0.10 2.88 -1.68
N PRO A 60 0.00 4.12 -2.16
CA PRO A 60 0.87 4.58 -3.24
C PRO A 60 2.28 4.85 -2.68
N ILE A 61 3.30 4.23 -3.26
CA ILE A 61 4.71 4.51 -2.95
C ILE A 61 5.23 5.49 -4.00
N THR A 62 5.50 6.72 -3.58
CA THR A 62 5.93 7.84 -4.45
C THR A 62 7.32 8.36 -4.10
N CYS A 63 8.00 7.72 -3.15
CA CYS A 63 9.34 8.07 -2.68
C CYS A 63 10.20 6.81 -2.54
N GLU A 64 11.50 7.04 -2.45
CA GLU A 64 12.45 6.06 -1.96
C GLU A 64 12.73 6.31 -0.47
N GLY A 65 12.73 5.26 0.36
CA GLY A 65 13.00 5.42 1.79
C GLY A 65 12.50 4.25 2.61
N VAL A 66 12.35 4.46 3.91
CA VAL A 66 11.73 3.52 4.85
C VAL A 66 10.38 4.07 5.29
N GLY A 67 9.57 3.22 5.89
CA GLY A 67 8.34 3.67 6.51
C GLY A 67 7.92 2.77 7.66
N GLU A 68 6.76 3.07 8.22
CA GLU A 68 6.27 2.32 9.36
C GLU A 68 4.76 2.27 9.38
N ILE A 69 4.24 1.30 10.11
CA ILE A 69 2.82 1.20 10.43
C ILE A 69 2.68 1.40 11.93
N ARG A 70 1.89 2.38 12.32
CA ARG A 70 1.59 2.69 13.72
C ARG A 70 0.25 2.10 14.06
N LEU A 71 0.21 1.24 15.08
CA LEU A 71 -0.98 0.58 15.58
C LEU A 71 -1.35 1.09 16.96
N ARG A 72 -2.64 1.20 17.21
CA ARG A 72 -3.22 1.40 18.54
C ARG A 72 -4.04 0.18 18.93
N LEU A 73 -3.68 -0.41 20.05
CA LEU A 73 -4.27 -1.64 20.58
C LEU A 73 -5.52 -1.33 21.41
N GLY A 74 -6.36 -2.35 21.62
CA GLY A 74 -7.62 -2.20 22.35
C GLY A 74 -7.47 -1.77 23.83
N ASP A 75 -6.31 -2.01 24.44
CA ASP A 75 -5.96 -1.55 25.78
C ASP A 75 -5.36 -0.12 25.81
N GLY A 76 -5.24 0.52 24.65
CA GLY A 76 -4.63 1.83 24.47
C GLY A 76 -3.12 1.80 24.28
N ALA A 77 -2.46 0.64 24.36
CA ALA A 77 -1.04 0.51 24.04
C ALA A 77 -0.81 0.75 22.53
N SER A 78 0.46 0.92 22.16
CA SER A 78 0.86 1.17 20.77
C SER A 78 1.88 0.14 20.33
N ALA A 79 1.81 -0.25 19.06
CA ALA A 79 2.78 -1.12 18.41
C ALA A 79 3.21 -0.49 17.08
N THR A 80 4.44 -0.77 16.65
CA THR A 80 4.95 -0.28 15.37
C THR A 80 5.45 -1.45 14.55
N CYS A 81 4.95 -1.58 13.32
CA CYS A 81 5.49 -2.50 12.33
C CYS A 81 6.43 -1.73 11.41
N GLN A 82 7.71 -2.10 11.39
CA GLN A 82 8.68 -1.49 10.50
C GLN A 82 8.44 -1.95 9.07
N VAL A 83 8.18 -1.01 8.17
CA VAL A 83 8.14 -1.28 6.74
C VAL A 83 9.57 -1.09 6.24
N GLY A 84 10.08 -2.09 5.53
CA GLY A 84 11.42 -2.04 4.95
C GLY A 84 11.56 -0.94 3.89
N TYR A 85 12.62 -1.03 3.09
CA TYR A 85 12.84 -0.06 2.03
C TYR A 85 11.72 -0.11 0.98
N VAL A 86 11.21 1.06 0.62
CA VAL A 86 10.19 1.25 -0.41
C VAL A 86 10.77 1.95 -1.63
N THR A 87 10.27 1.62 -2.82
CA THR A 87 10.76 2.20 -4.07
C THR A 87 9.61 2.51 -5.03
N PRO A 88 9.57 3.70 -5.65
CA PRO A 88 8.51 4.07 -6.59
C PRO A 88 8.47 3.13 -7.79
N GLY A 89 7.26 2.79 -8.25
CA GLY A 89 7.08 1.96 -9.44
C GLY A 89 7.32 0.46 -9.24
N ILE A 90 7.76 0.04 -8.05
CA ILE A 90 7.86 -1.38 -7.68
C ILE A 90 6.64 -1.75 -6.84
N GLY A 91 5.97 -2.85 -7.20
CA GLY A 91 4.88 -3.40 -6.40
C GLY A 91 5.43 -4.19 -5.22
N GLN A 92 5.01 -3.84 -4.02
CA GLN A 92 5.47 -4.44 -2.77
C GLN A 92 4.28 -4.86 -1.91
N GLU A 93 4.36 -6.06 -1.34
CA GLU A 93 3.35 -6.58 -0.43
C GLU A 93 3.98 -6.75 0.95
N PHE A 94 3.34 -6.21 1.97
CA PHE A 94 3.83 -6.23 3.34
C PHE A 94 2.88 -7.01 4.23
N TYR A 95 3.35 -8.15 4.72
CA TYR A 95 2.61 -9.04 5.60
C TYR A 95 3.18 -9.02 7.02
N PHE A 96 2.30 -8.81 7.99
CA PHE A 96 2.66 -8.83 9.41
C PHE A 96 1.67 -9.66 10.22
N VAL A 97 2.16 -10.21 11.33
CA VAL A 97 1.32 -10.79 12.38
C VAL A 97 1.52 -9.99 13.65
N LEU A 98 0.42 -9.51 14.25
CA LEU A 98 0.44 -8.83 15.53
C LEU A 98 0.29 -9.86 16.66
N GLN A 99 1.39 -10.17 17.33
CA GLN A 99 1.42 -11.14 18.41
C GLN A 99 1.91 -10.49 19.71
N ARG A 100 1.08 -10.51 20.76
CA ARG A 100 1.41 -9.96 22.09
C ARG A 100 1.90 -8.50 22.02
N GLY A 101 1.27 -7.68 21.17
CA GLY A 101 1.62 -6.27 20.98
C GLY A 101 2.90 -6.03 20.16
N GLN A 102 3.46 -7.06 19.52
CA GLN A 102 4.62 -6.94 18.64
C GLN A 102 4.24 -7.30 17.21
N CYS A 103 4.74 -6.53 16.24
CA CYS A 103 4.60 -6.87 14.82
C CYS A 103 5.74 -7.80 14.40
N ILE A 104 5.39 -8.95 13.85
CA ILE A 104 6.33 -9.91 13.27
C ILE A 104 6.16 -9.83 11.75
N SER A 105 7.21 -9.44 11.04
CA SER A 105 7.20 -9.47 9.58
C SER A 105 7.23 -10.92 9.10
N VAL A 106 6.33 -11.25 8.17
CA VAL A 106 6.30 -12.56 7.52
C VAL A 106 6.80 -12.38 6.11
N SER A 107 8.01 -12.87 5.84
CA SER A 107 8.47 -13.04 4.47
C SER A 107 7.73 -14.24 3.89
N THR A 108 6.71 -13.99 3.07
CA THR A 108 6.24 -15.01 2.15
C THR A 108 7.35 -15.26 1.13
N GLU A 109 8.14 -16.32 1.33
CA GLU A 109 8.91 -16.90 0.24
C GLU A 109 7.93 -17.25 -0.87
N VAL A 110 7.92 -16.44 -1.92
CA VAL A 110 7.16 -16.69 -3.14
C VAL A 110 7.69 -18.00 -3.71
N ARG A 111 6.85 -19.05 -3.66
CA ARG A 111 7.07 -20.29 -4.42
C ARG A 111 6.87 -20.06 -5.90
#